data_AF-A0A9X5XDW2-F1
#
_entry.id   AF-A0A9X5XDW2-F1
#
_cell.length_a   1.000
_cell.length_b   1.000
_cell.length_c   1.000
_cell.angle_alpha   90.00
_cell.angle_beta   90.00
_cell.angle_gamma   90.00
#
_symmetry.space_group_name_H-M   'P 1'
#
loop_
_entity.id
_entity.type
_entity.pdbx_description
1 polymer ?
#
loop_
_entity_poly.entity_id
_entity_poly.type
_entity_poly.pdbx_seq_one_letter_code
_entity_poly.pdbx_strand_id
1 'polypeptide(L)' 'MSTARGARARARIEVTAAIKEEARRQLAAEGAAKLSLRAVARELGMVSSALYRYFPSRDDLLT' A
#
# COMPACT_ATOMS: atom_id res chain seq x y z
N MET A 1 -10.09 -26.18 6.20
CA MET A 1 -9.85 -24.90 5.52
C MET A 1 -8.53 -24.97 4.76
N SER A 2 -8.50 -24.66 3.46
CA SER A 2 -7.27 -24.75 2.65
C SER A 2 -6.20 -23.77 3.16
N THR A 3 -5.02 -24.30 3.50
CA THR A 3 -3.83 -23.55 3.98
C THR A 3 -3.45 -22.40 3.04
N ALA A 4 -3.66 -22.58 1.73
CA ALA A 4 -3.39 -21.58 0.70
C ALA A 4 -4.31 -20.34 0.78
N ARG A 5 -5.53 -20.48 1.33
CA ARG A 5 -6.40 -19.32 1.59
C ARG A 5 -5.88 -18.51 2.78
N GLY A 6 -5.38 -19.18 3.82
CA GLY A 6 -4.77 -18.54 4.99
C GLY A 6 -3.47 -17.80 4.65
N ALA A 7 -2.59 -18.39 3.85
CA ALA A 7 -1.36 -17.75 3.41
C ALA A 7 -1.62 -16.46 2.60
N ARG A 8 -2.58 -16.48 1.66
CA ARG A 8 -2.97 -15.28 0.91
C ARG A 8 -3.58 -14.20 1.78
N ALA A 9 -4.40 -14.56 2.76
CA ALA A 9 -4.98 -13.61 3.70
C ALA A 9 -3.91 -12.91 4.54
N ARG A 10 -2.92 -13.66 5.05
CA ARG A 10 -1.78 -13.09 5.78
C ARG A 10 -0.95 -12.14 4.90
N ALA A 11 -0.57 -12.60 3.70
CA ALA A 11 0.15 -11.76 2.75
C ALA A 11 -0.62 -10.47 2.42
N ARG A 12 -1.96 -10.54 2.30
CA ARG A 12 -2.80 -9.35 2.09
C ARG A 12 -2.67 -8.35 3.24
N ILE A 13 -2.71 -8.83 4.49
CA ILE A 13 -2.59 -7.99 5.69
C ILE A 13 -1.20 -7.33 5.75
N GLU A 14 -0.14 -8.12 5.58
CA GLU A 14 1.25 -7.64 5.59
C GLU A 14 1.50 -6.58 4.52
N VAL A 15 1.06 -6.83 3.29
CA VAL A 15 1.21 -5.86 2.19
C VAL A 15 0.38 -4.59 2.44
N THR A 16 -0.85 -4.73 2.95
CA THR A 16 -1.68 -3.56 3.29
C THR A 16 -1.02 -2.70 4.36
N ALA A 17 -0.44 -3.32 5.38
CA ALA A 17 0.28 -2.62 6.44
C ALA A 17 1.51 -1.88 5.87
N ALA A 18 2.33 -2.55 5.05
CA ALA A 18 3.51 -1.95 4.42
C ALA A 18 3.15 -0.72 3.55
N ILE A 19 2.06 -0.80 2.78
CA ILE A 19 1.55 0.33 1.99
C ILE A 19 1.17 1.51 2.88
N LYS A 20 0.44 1.27 3.98
CA LYS A 20 0.05 2.34 4.91
C LYS A 20 1.24 2.94 5.66
N GLU A 21 2.22 2.13 6.04
CA GLU A 21 3.43 2.63 6.69
C GLU A 21 4.23 3.54 5.77
N GLU A 22 4.45 3.11 4.54
CA GLU A 22 5.18 3.91 3.56
C GLU A 22 4.45 5.22 3.23
N ALA A 23 3.12 5.17 3.08
CA ALA A 23 2.32 6.37 2.89
C ALA A 23 2.49 7.37 4.04
N ARG A 24 2.52 6.90 5.29
CA ARG A 24 2.78 7.75 6.47
C ARG A 24 4.19 8.33 6.48
N ARG A 25 5.19 7.56 6.07
CA ARG A 25 6.59 8.05 5.95
C ARG A 25 6.68 9.17 4.92
N GLN A 26 6.14 8.98 3.73
CA GLN A 26 6.13 10.02 2.68
C GLN A 26 5.34 11.25 3.10
N LEU A 27 4.20 11.06 3.76
CA LEU A 27 3.40 12.18 4.27
C LEU A 27 4.19 13.02 5.27
N ALA A 28 4.93 12.38 6.18
CA ALA A 28 5.75 13.08 7.17
C ALA A 28 6.98 13.76 6.54
N ALA A 29 7.59 13.16 5.52
CA ALA A 29 8.81 13.68 4.89
C ALA A 29 8.56 14.76 3.83
N GLU A 30 7.54 14.57 3.00
CA GLU A 30 7.32 15.39 1.79
C GLU A 30 5.94 16.09 1.76
N GLY A 31 5.07 15.76 2.70
CA GLY A 31 3.71 16.30 2.76
C GLY A 31 2.74 15.68 1.76
N ALA A 32 1.46 16.00 1.92
CA ALA A 32 0.36 15.37 1.16
C ALA A 32 0.42 15.65 -0.36
N ALA A 33 1.04 16.77 -0.76
CA ALA A 33 1.14 17.17 -2.16
C ALA A 33 2.01 16.21 -3.00
N LYS A 34 3.00 15.56 -2.36
CA LYS A 34 3.94 14.62 -3.01
C LYS A 34 3.49 13.17 -2.93
N LEU A 35 2.58 12.84 -2.01
CA LEU A 35 2.06 11.50 -1.84
C LEU A 35 1.25 11.05 -3.07
N SER A 36 1.61 9.89 -3.61
CA SER A 36 0.83 9.20 -4.63
C SER A 36 0.98 7.69 -4.51
N LEU A 37 -0.02 6.92 -4.95
CA LEU A 37 0.09 5.45 -5.03
C LEU A 37 1.30 5.03 -5.88
N ARG A 38 1.70 5.81 -6.89
CA ARG A 38 2.90 5.51 -7.68
C ARG A 38 4.19 5.65 -6.87
N ALA A 39 4.31 6.70 -6.05
CA ALA A 39 5.46 6.93 -5.20
C ALA A 39 5.60 5.83 -4.14
N VAL A 40 4.50 5.46 -3.48
CA VAL A 40 4.47 4.36 -2.50
C VAL A 40 4.84 3.02 -3.16
N ALA A 41 4.29 2.73 -4.35
CA ALA A 41 4.62 1.51 -5.09
C ALA A 41 6.12 1.41 -5.38
N ARG A 42 6.72 2.53 -5.83
CA ARG A 42 8.15 2.60 -6.18
C ARG A 42 9.02 2.26 -4.97
N GLU A 43 8.73 2.85 -3.81
CA GLU A 43 9.52 2.62 -2.60
C GLU A 43 9.42 1.16 -2.13
N LEU A 44 8.25 0.56 -2.26
CA LEU A 44 8.02 -0.84 -1.90
C LEU A 44 8.51 -1.85 -2.96
N GLY A 45 9.12 -1.39 -4.06
CA GLY A 45 9.54 -2.27 -5.16
C GLY A 45 8.36 -2.95 -5.89
N MET A 46 7.17 -2.34 -5.83
CA MET A 46 5.94 -2.86 -6.41
C MET A 46 5.56 -2.15 -7.71
N VAL A 47 4.88 -2.86 -8.59
CA VAL A 47 4.25 -2.24 -9.77
C VAL A 47 3.06 -1.39 -9.32
N SER A 48 2.90 -0.18 -9.86
CA SER A 48 1.82 0.74 -9.43
C SER A 48 0.41 0.16 -9.57
N SER A 49 0.16 -0.69 -10.59
CA SER A 49 -1.12 -1.39 -10.76
C SER A 49 -1.45 -2.34 -9.61
N ALA A 50 -0.44 -2.78 -8.84
CA ALA A 50 -0.65 -3.59 -7.66
C ALA A 50 -1.35 -2.81 -6.54
N LEU A 51 -0.98 -1.54 -6.34
CA LEU A 51 -1.55 -0.72 -5.27
C LEU A 51 -3.03 -0.46 -5.49
N TYR A 52 -3.48 -0.31 -6.74
CA TYR A 52 -4.90 -0.16 -7.07
C TYR A 52 -5.76 -1.37 -6.68
N ARG A 53 -5.16 -2.55 -6.43
CA ARG A 53 -5.89 -3.72 -5.88
C ARG A 53 -6.13 -3.63 -4.37
N TYR A 54 -5.40 -2.75 -3.68
CA TYR A 54 -5.49 -2.54 -2.24
C TYR A 54 -6.24 -1.24 -1.92
N PHE A 55 -5.94 -0.17 -2.65
CA PHE A 55 -6.51 1.16 -2.46
C PHE A 55 -6.93 1.73 -3.83
N PRO A 56 -8.23 1.96 -4.05
CA PRO A 56 -8.72 2.44 -5.35
C PRO A 56 -8.24 3.86 -5.67
N SER A 57 -7.97 4.69 -4.66
CA SER A 57 -7.42 6.04 -4.81
C SER A 57 -6.38 6.39 -3.74
N ARG A 58 -5.74 7.56 -3.91
CA ARG A 58 -4.89 8.15 -2.87
C ARG A 58 -5.68 8.48 -1.60
N ASP A 59 -6.91 8.96 -1.76
CA ASP A 59 -7.70 9.40 -0.61
C ASP A 59 -8.20 8.18 0.19
N ASP A 60 -8.48 7.04 -0.47
CA ASP A 60 -8.74 5.76 0.21
C ASP A 60 -7.54 5.24 1.02
N LEU A 61 -6.31 5.65 0.67
CA LEU A 61 -5.11 5.30 1.43
C LEU A 61 -4.92 6.20 2.67
N LEU A 62 -5.52 7.40 2.66
CA LEU A 62 -5.43 8.38 3.73
C LEU A 62 -6.59 8.32 4.73
N THR A 63 -7.58 7.44 4.48
CA THR A 63 -8.75 7.20 5.35
C THR A 63 -8.62 5.90 6.14
#